data_AF-A0AAW2PZ74-F1
#
_entry.id   AF-A0AAW2PZ74-F1
#
_cell.length_a   1.000
_cell.length_b   1.000
_cell.length_c   1.000
_cell.angle_alpha   90.00
_cell.angle_beta   90.00
_cell.angle_gamma   90.00
#
_symmetry.space_group_name_H-M   'P 1'
#
loop_
_entity.id
_entity.type
_entity.pdbx_description
1 polymer ?
#
loop_
_entity_poly.entity_id
_entity_poly.type
_entity_poly.pdbx_seq_one_letter_code
_entity_poly.pdbx_strand_id
1 'polypeptide(L)' 'MKLDGEDACLADYFDVIAGTSTGGLVTAMLAAPDKNNRPLFAAKDIKPFYLENAPKIFPQKW' A
#
# COMPACT_ATOMS: atom_id res chain seq x y z
N MET A 1 -2.20 23.76 9.44
CA MET A 1 -3.07 22.65 9.90
C MET A 1 -3.05 21.58 8.82
N LYS A 2 -2.72 20.32 9.16
CA LYS A 2 -3.12 19.20 8.30
C LYS A 2 -4.64 19.12 8.40
N LEU A 3 -5.34 19.17 7.27
CA LEU A 3 -6.80 19.24 7.24
C LEU A 3 -7.46 17.97 7.81
N ASP A 4 -6.83 16.80 7.62
CA ASP A 4 -7.48 15.50 7.88
C ASP A 4 -6.75 14.62 8.92
N GLY A 5 -5.85 15.21 9.73
CA GLY A 5 -5.06 14.47 10.73
C GLY A 5 -3.86 13.73 10.13
N GLU A 6 -3.05 13.08 10.98
CA GLU A 6 -1.85 12.35 10.54
C GLU A 6 -2.14 10.93 10.04
N ASP A 7 -3.30 10.39 10.41
CA ASP A 7 -3.73 9.02 10.13
C ASP A 7 -4.58 8.90 8.86
N ALA A 8 -4.80 10.00 8.14
CA ALA A 8 -5.53 10.02 6.87
C ALA A 8 -4.83 9.11 5.85
N CYS A 9 -5.61 8.23 5.23
CA CYS A 9 -5.12 7.25 4.28
C CYS A 9 -5.96 7.27 3.00
N LEU A 10 -5.43 6.74 1.89
CA LEU A 10 -6.15 6.74 0.60
C LEU A 10 -7.53 6.03 0.71
N ALA A 11 -7.62 4.97 1.51
CA ALA A 11 -8.88 4.24 1.72
C ALA A 11 -9.99 5.07 2.39
N ASP A 12 -9.69 6.22 3.00
CA ASP A 12 -10.71 7.11 3.58
C ASP A 12 -11.46 7.92 2.52
N TYR A 13 -10.88 8.09 1.33
CA TYR A 13 -11.38 8.99 0.29
C TYR A 13 -11.90 8.26 -0.95
N PHE A 14 -11.56 6.98 -1.11
CA PHE A 14 -11.92 6.20 -2.28
C PHE A 14 -12.84 5.06 -1.89
N ASP A 15 -14.09 5.12 -2.36
CA ASP A 15 -15.07 4.03 -2.20
C ASP A 15 -14.61 2.74 -2.90
N VAL A 16 -13.83 2.87 -3.96
CA VAL A 16 -13.30 1.76 -4.76
C VAL A 16 -11.84 2.02 -5.11
N ILE A 17 -11.01 1.00 -4.91
CA ILE A 17 -9.60 0.97 -5.34
C ILE A 17 -9.40 -0.30 -6.16
N ALA A 18 -8.78 -0.17 -7.33
CA ALA A 18 -8.51 -1.28 -8.23
C ALA A 18 -7.10 -1.20 -8.80
N GLY A 19 -6.51 -2.37 -9.07
CA GLY A 19 -5.20 -2.46 -9.69
C GLY A 19 -4.93 -3.84 -10.26
N THR A 20 -4.11 -3.89 -11.32
CA THR A 20 -3.73 -5.13 -12.02
C THR A 20 -2.22 -5.32 -11.93
N SER A 21 -1.76 -6.58 -11.86
CA SER A 21 -0.34 -6.92 -11.71
C SER A 21 0.23 -6.29 -10.41
N THR A 22 1.38 -5.61 -10.48
CA THR A 22 1.97 -4.83 -9.38
C THR A 22 0.97 -3.85 -8.75
N GLY A 23 0.05 -3.28 -9.55
CA GLY A 23 -1.02 -2.41 -9.05
C GLY A 23 -2.03 -3.13 -8.17
N GLY A 24 -2.25 -4.43 -8.39
CA GLY A 24 -3.11 -5.27 -7.55
C GLY A 24 -2.49 -5.52 -6.18
N LEU A 25 -1.18 -5.75 -6.12
CA LEU A 25 -0.43 -5.83 -4.86
C LEU A 25 -0.51 -4.51 -4.08
N VAL A 26 -0.29 -3.38 -4.76
CA VAL A 26 -0.42 -2.05 -4.15
C VAL A 26 -1.84 -1.79 -3.62
N THR A 27 -2.86 -2.18 -4.39
CA THR A 27 -4.26 -2.08 -3.96
C THR A 27 -4.50 -2.88 -2.68
N ALA A 28 -4.03 -4.12 -2.63
CA ALA A 28 -4.15 -4.95 -1.42
C ALA A 28 -3.41 -4.33 -0.22
N MET A 29 -2.21 -3.78 -0.40
CA MET A 29 -1.46 -3.11 0.67
C MET A 29 -2.22 -1.89 1.24
N LEU A 30 -2.91 -1.14 0.39
CA LEU A 30 -3.64 0.07 0.75
C LEU A 30 -5.06 -0.17 1.27
N ALA A 31 -5.62 -1.36 1.04
CA ALA A 31 -7.02 -1.67 1.39
C ALA A 31 -7.16 -2.79 2.44
N ALA A 32 -6.14 -3.63 2.64
CA ALA A 32 -6.18 -4.67 3.65
C ALA A 32 -6.17 -4.07 5.06
N PRO A 33 -7.11 -4.45 5.95
CA PRO A 33 -7.18 -3.88 7.29
C PRO A 33 -6.11 -4.46 8.23
N ASP A 34 -5.65 -3.65 9.17
CA ASP A 34 -4.87 -4.03 10.34
C ASP A 34 -5.78 -4.38 11.54
N LYS A 35 -5.21 -4.55 12.72
CA LYS A 35 -5.96 -4.86 13.96
C LYS A 35 -6.90 -3.73 14.41
N ASN A 36 -6.69 -2.52 13.93
CA ASN A 36 -7.49 -1.33 14.24
C ASN A 36 -8.46 -0.99 13.10
N ASN A 37 -8.63 -1.88 12.12
CA ASN A 37 -9.46 -1.67 10.94
C ASN A 37 -9.03 -0.45 10.09
N ARG A 38 -7.72 -0.16 10.07
CA ARG A 38 -7.07 0.82 9.20
C ARG A 38 -6.21 0.12 8.15
N PRO A 39 -5.88 0.74 7.01
CA PRO A 39 -4.98 0.13 6.05
C PRO A 39 -3.65 -0.31 6.68
N LEU A 40 -3.26 -1.55 6.36
CA LEU A 40 -2.04 -2.17 6.89
C LEU A 40 -0.77 -1.44 6.46
N PHE A 41 -0.80 -0.77 5.30
CA PHE A 41 0.30 0.05 4.80
C PHE A 41 -0.17 1.47 4.48
N ALA A 42 0.66 2.47 4.80
CA ALA A 42 0.49 3.80 4.25
C ALA A 42 1.11 3.88 2.85
N ALA A 43 0.66 4.84 2.04
CA ALA A 43 1.18 5.03 0.68
C ALA A 43 2.72 5.23 0.63
N LYS A 44 3.28 5.87 1.67
CA LYS A 44 4.74 6.07 1.82
C LYS A 44 5.52 4.77 2.00
N ASP A 45 4.87 3.70 2.47
CA ASP A 45 5.52 2.42 2.81
C ASP A 45 5.67 1.50 1.58
N ILE A 46 4.94 1.78 0.49
CA ILE A 46 4.97 0.97 -0.74
C ILE A 46 6.37 0.96 -1.38
N LYS A 47 7.03 2.12 -1.45
CA LYS A 47 8.38 2.20 -2.04
C LYS A 47 9.39 1.39 -1.22
N PRO A 48 9.53 1.60 0.12
CA PRO A 48 10.37 0.75 0.96
C PRO A 48 10.09 -0.74 0.79
N PHE A 49 8.81 -1.14 0.76
CA PHE A 49 8.41 -2.53 0.57
C PHE A 49 9.01 -3.14 -0.70
N TYR A 50 8.91 -2.45 -1.84
CA TYR A 50 9.49 -2.94 -3.09
C TYR A 50 11.02 -2.91 -3.08
N LEU A 51 11.66 -1.90 -2.49
CA LEU A 51 13.12 -1.89 -2.38
C LEU A 51 13.65 -3.10 -1.59
N GLU A 52 12.95 -3.50 -0.54
CA GLU A 52 13.33 -4.64 0.29
C GLU A 52 12.97 -5.99 -0.37
N ASN A 53 11.78 -6.09 -0.96
CA ASN A 53 11.22 -7.37 -1.39
C ASN A 53 11.38 -7.66 -2.89
N ALA A 54 11.59 -6.65 -3.74
CA ALA A 54 11.68 -6.87 -5.18
C ALA A 54 12.77 -7.87 -5.60
N PRO A 55 13.98 -7.92 -5.00
CA PRO A 55 14.96 -8.94 -5.34
C PRO A 55 14.50 -10.38 -5.05
N LYS A 56 13.59 -10.57 -4.08
CA LYS A 56 13.00 -11.87 -3.73
C LYS A 56 11.81 -12.21 -4.62
N ILE A 57 10.97 -11.21 -4.93
CA ILE A 57 9.79 -11.35 -5.80
C ILE A 57 10.21 -11.54 -7.26
N PHE A 58 11.22 -10.79 -7.70
CA PHE A 58 11.76 -10.76 -9.06
C PHE A 58 13.26 -11.06 -9.02
N PRO A 59 13.67 -12.30 -8.71
CA PRO A 59 15.07 -12.66 -8.67
C PRO A 59 15.69 -12.44 -10.06
N GLN A 60 16.75 -11.62 -10.09
CA GLN A 60 17.53 -11.38 -11.29
C GLN A 60 18.30 -12.67 -11.62
N LYS A 61 17.79 -13.44 -12.58
CA LYS A 61 18.47 -14.61 -13.14
C LYS A 61 19.27 -14.15 -14.35
N TRP A 62 20.51 -13.75 -14.12
CA TRP A 62 21.51 -13.62 -15.17
C TRP A 62 22.66 -14.58 -14.85
#